data_AF-A0A955KCI8-F1
#
_entry.id   AF-A0A955KCI8-F1
#
_cell.length_a   1.000
_cell.length_b   1.000
_cell.length_c   1.000
_cell.angle_alpha   90.00
_cell.angle_beta   90.00
_cell.angle_gamma   90.00
#
_symmetry.space_group_name_H-M   'P 1'
#
loop_
_entity.id
_entity.type
_entity.pdbx_description
1 polymer ?
#
loop_
_entity_poly.entity_id
_entity_poly.type
_entity_poly.pdbx_seq_one_letter_code
_entity_poly.pdbx_strand_id
1 'polypeptide(L)'
;MITGHKQWALFLTVLFCALICSLFLLPQYTKALNISEYKDRLSDSGPGEYSNHTIEFLLNTNVSPGGVIEITPPGGFDIIASSTFAERNVELYVNGTPRISSTAPSPGVDMVEITTGSPGLIRYTLAPDSGITSGSRLQFRIGNHTSTALIPVTSFSTSTGTTTTQGDVEPIQNSMTLGVHEVNVEIYDGGLVANEEFIIFLNEKVTVPNIDTTETVPPFRFNGAPTSTVGGTTLNVEISLETDELAICKFSSVPDVSFSSMPNVFSNTGFIFHSNVVPVVKNALNTYYVRCIDDENNFNIDDYVISFFVNDEPTGTSNTEGDVEGDGTGSGNDGTGSGSGGGGQSGAASG
;
A
#
# COMPACT_ATOMS: atom_id res chain seq x y z
N MET A 1 -20.14 73.43 -43.62
CA MET A 1 -19.32 72.21 -43.45
C MET A 1 -18.11 72.35 -42.51
N ILE A 2 -17.73 73.55 -42.04
CA ILE A 2 -16.49 73.75 -41.24
C ILE A 2 -16.68 73.58 -39.72
N THR A 3 -17.93 73.58 -39.22
CA THR A 3 -18.24 73.50 -37.78
C THR A 3 -18.19 72.07 -37.20
N GLY A 4 -18.45 71.04 -38.02
CA GLY A 4 -18.46 69.65 -37.57
C GLY A 4 -17.06 69.07 -37.26
N HIS A 5 -16.03 69.49 -38.01
CA HIS A 5 -14.65 68.99 -37.81
C HIS A 5 -14.02 69.48 -36.50
N LYS A 6 -14.32 70.72 -36.06
CA LYS A 6 -13.79 71.25 -34.80
C LYS A 6 -14.41 70.58 -33.57
N GLN A 7 -15.68 70.20 -33.65
CA GLN A 7 -16.35 69.47 -32.57
C GLN A 7 -15.89 68.02 -32.45
N TRP A 8 -15.63 67.36 -33.59
CA TRP A 8 -15.04 66.02 -33.61
C TRP A 8 -13.61 66.00 -33.03
N ALA A 9 -12.78 66.99 -33.38
CA ALA A 9 -11.44 67.11 -32.83
C ALA A 9 -11.48 67.29 -31.30
N LEU A 10 -12.32 68.20 -30.79
CA LEU A 10 -12.45 68.43 -29.35
C LEU A 10 -12.95 67.18 -28.61
N PHE A 11 -13.91 66.45 -29.17
CA PHE A 11 -14.44 65.22 -28.60
C PHE A 11 -13.38 64.12 -28.51
N LEU A 12 -12.57 63.95 -29.57
CA LEU A 12 -11.44 63.01 -29.57
C LEU A 12 -10.38 63.37 -28.53
N THR A 13 -10.06 64.65 -28.36
CA THR A 13 -9.09 65.09 -27.35
C THR A 13 -9.59 64.81 -25.92
N VAL A 14 -10.87 65.08 -25.64
CA VAL A 14 -11.46 64.81 -24.32
C VAL A 14 -11.52 63.30 -24.05
N LEU A 15 -11.88 62.48 -25.04
CA LEU A 15 -11.89 61.02 -24.91
C LEU A 15 -10.48 60.47 -24.66
N PHE A 16 -9.47 60.99 -25.37
CA PHE A 16 -8.07 60.60 -25.18
C PHE A 16 -7.55 60.99 -23.79
N CYS A 17 -7.86 62.20 -23.31
CA CYS A 17 -7.53 62.62 -21.95
C CYS A 17 -8.25 61.77 -20.89
N ALA A 18 -9.52 61.40 -21.10
CA ALA A 18 -10.26 60.53 -20.19
C ALA A 18 -9.69 59.10 -20.15
N LEU A 19 -9.26 58.56 -21.29
CA LEU A 19 -8.58 57.27 -21.40
C LEU A 19 -7.24 57.30 -20.63
N ILE A 20 -6.43 58.35 -20.82
CA ILE A 20 -5.18 58.53 -20.09
C ILE A 20 -5.43 58.66 -18.58
N CYS A 21 -6.42 59.47 -18.17
CA CYS A 21 -6.78 59.59 -16.76
C CYS A 21 -7.23 58.25 -16.17
N SER A 22 -7.99 57.44 -16.92
CA SER A 22 -8.39 56.10 -16.47
C SER A 22 -7.19 55.15 -16.32
N LEU A 23 -6.18 55.24 -17.21
CA LEU A 23 -4.94 54.46 -17.10
C LEU A 23 -4.10 54.84 -15.86
N PHE A 24 -4.17 56.09 -15.40
CA PHE A 24 -3.51 56.55 -14.17
C PHE A 24 -4.35 56.36 -12.89
N LEU A 25 -5.64 56.05 -13.01
CA LEU A 25 -6.56 55.79 -11.89
C LEU A 25 -6.78 54.28 -11.65
N LEU A 26 -6.26 53.41 -12.50
CA LEU A 26 -6.21 51.98 -12.22
C LEU A 26 -5.20 51.72 -11.08
N PRO A 27 -5.56 50.95 -10.05
CA PRO A 27 -4.63 50.59 -8.98
C PRO A 27 -3.43 49.87 -9.58
N GLN A 28 -2.28 50.55 -9.59
CA GLN A 28 -1.00 49.93 -9.91
C GLN A 28 -0.61 49.12 -8.67
N TYR A 29 -0.82 47.80 -8.71
CA TYR A 29 -0.26 46.91 -7.71
C TYR A 29 1.25 46.93 -7.88
N THR A 30 1.95 47.73 -7.08
CA THR A 30 3.40 47.68 -6.97
C THR A 30 3.76 46.40 -6.22
N LYS A 31 3.88 45.28 -6.94
CA LYS A 31 4.51 44.07 -6.37
C LYS A 31 5.97 44.41 -6.06
N ALA A 32 6.43 44.11 -4.86
CA ALA A 32 7.86 44.16 -4.56
C ALA A 32 8.48 42.94 -5.24
N LEU A 33 8.96 43.13 -6.48
CA LEU A 33 9.46 42.08 -7.40
C LEU A 33 10.81 41.48 -6.96
N ASN A 34 10.96 41.21 -5.67
CA ASN A 34 12.20 40.73 -5.06
C ASN A 34 12.21 39.21 -4.85
N ILE A 35 11.22 38.49 -5.36
CA ILE A 35 11.19 37.03 -5.45
C ILE A 35 11.22 36.63 -6.93
N SER A 36 12.03 35.63 -7.28
CA SER A 36 12.11 35.07 -8.64
C SER A 36 12.42 33.57 -8.61
N GLU A 37 12.30 32.87 -9.74
CA GLU A 37 12.54 31.42 -9.86
C GLU A 37 11.84 30.58 -8.79
N TYR A 38 10.58 30.92 -8.53
CA TYR A 38 9.81 30.34 -7.45
C TYR A 38 9.03 29.09 -7.86
N LYS A 39 8.84 28.17 -6.92
CA LYS A 39 7.98 26.98 -7.06
C LYS A 39 7.56 26.49 -5.67
N ASP A 40 6.40 25.85 -5.62
CA ASP A 40 5.97 25.07 -4.47
C ASP A 40 5.65 23.64 -4.94
N ARG A 41 6.12 22.64 -4.18
CA ARG A 41 5.89 21.23 -4.45
C ARG A 41 5.14 20.60 -3.28
N LEU A 42 3.96 20.09 -3.58
CA LEU A 42 3.15 19.27 -2.69
C LEU A 42 3.60 17.81 -2.73
N SER A 43 3.53 17.09 -1.61
CA SER A 43 3.72 15.63 -1.58
C SER A 43 2.50 14.88 -2.10
N ASP A 44 1.29 15.38 -1.82
CA ASP A 44 0.04 14.92 -2.42
C ASP A 44 -0.76 16.14 -2.92
N SER A 45 -1.16 16.13 -4.19
CA SER A 45 -1.96 17.20 -4.81
C SER A 45 -3.45 16.84 -4.90
N GLY A 46 -3.87 15.76 -4.24
CA GLY A 46 -5.26 15.35 -4.17
C GLY A 46 -6.11 16.33 -3.36
N PRO A 47 -7.38 16.55 -3.75
CA PRO A 47 -8.30 17.41 -3.00
C PRO A 47 -8.58 16.82 -1.62
N GLY A 48 -8.48 17.65 -0.58
CA GLY A 48 -8.76 17.25 0.81
C GLY A 48 -7.65 16.43 1.49
N GLU A 49 -6.56 16.12 0.79
CA GLU A 49 -5.45 15.34 1.31
C GLU A 49 -4.50 16.17 2.15
N TYR A 50 -3.83 15.51 3.09
CA TYR A 50 -2.71 16.13 3.79
C TYR A 50 -1.48 16.11 2.90
N SER A 51 -0.74 17.21 2.90
CA SER A 51 0.45 17.37 2.08
C SER A 51 1.54 18.12 2.83
N ASN A 52 2.77 17.72 2.57
CA ASN A 52 3.93 18.55 2.84
C ASN A 52 4.09 19.60 1.74
N HIS A 53 4.75 20.73 2.05
CA HIS A 53 5.08 21.76 1.07
C HIS A 53 6.59 21.97 1.01
N THR A 54 7.14 22.07 -0.21
CA THR A 54 8.52 22.50 -0.44
C THR A 54 8.53 23.75 -1.32
N ILE A 55 8.68 24.90 -0.67
CA ILE A 55 8.64 26.23 -1.29
C ILE A 55 10.08 26.68 -1.56
N GLU A 56 10.43 26.92 -2.83
CA GLU A 56 11.78 27.31 -3.24
C GLU A 56 11.75 28.58 -4.08
N PHE A 57 12.67 29.52 -3.84
CA PHE A 57 12.77 30.74 -4.63
C PHE A 57 14.14 31.42 -4.51
N LEU A 58 14.43 32.32 -5.44
CA LEU A 58 15.56 33.25 -5.41
C LEU A 58 15.11 34.60 -4.85
N LEU A 59 15.78 35.06 -3.79
CA LEU A 59 15.52 36.35 -3.16
C LEU A 59 16.44 37.42 -3.74
N ASN A 60 15.89 38.48 -4.34
CA ASN A 60 16.63 39.55 -5.02
C ASN A 60 16.87 40.80 -4.15
N THR A 61 16.55 40.73 -2.86
CA THR A 61 16.82 41.80 -1.88
C THR A 61 17.52 41.25 -0.64
N ASN A 62 18.22 42.13 0.08
CA ASN A 62 18.70 41.80 1.42
C ASN A 62 17.51 41.78 2.40
N VAL A 63 17.62 40.94 3.43
CA VAL A 63 16.73 40.91 4.60
C VAL A 63 17.63 40.96 5.83
N SER A 64 17.44 41.99 6.65
CA SER A 64 18.23 42.19 7.86
C SER A 64 17.97 41.07 8.90
N PRO A 65 18.89 40.86 9.86
CA PRO A 65 18.61 40.05 11.04
C PRO A 65 17.30 40.47 11.71
N GLY A 66 16.51 39.51 12.20
CA GLY A 66 15.17 39.77 12.72
C GLY A 66 14.08 39.99 11.67
N GLY A 67 14.42 39.97 10.37
CA GLY A 67 13.43 39.98 9.29
C GLY A 67 12.49 38.77 9.37
N VAL A 68 11.30 38.92 8.79
CA VAL A 68 10.20 37.96 8.93
C VAL A 68 9.77 37.46 7.55
N ILE A 69 9.56 36.16 7.43
CA ILE A 69 8.99 35.51 6.25
C ILE A 69 7.67 34.86 6.66
N GLU A 70 6.60 35.19 5.97
CA GLU A 70 5.25 34.69 6.21
C GLU A 70 4.81 33.85 5.01
N ILE A 71 4.30 32.65 5.30
CA ILE A 71 3.77 31.71 4.32
C ILE A 71 2.31 31.45 4.69
N THR A 72 1.41 31.90 3.83
CA THR A 72 -0.05 31.79 4.03
C THR A 72 -0.61 30.87 2.94
N PRO A 73 -1.15 29.69 3.31
CA PRO A 73 -1.86 28.85 2.35
C PRO A 73 -3.06 29.58 1.71
N PRO A 74 -3.50 29.15 0.52
CA PRO A 74 -4.69 29.71 -0.12
C PRO A 74 -5.97 29.37 0.65
N GLY A 75 -7.05 30.10 0.39
CA GLY A 75 -8.35 29.81 0.99
C GLY A 75 -8.82 28.37 0.74
N GLY A 76 -9.34 27.73 1.78
CA GLY A 76 -9.79 26.34 1.74
C GLY A 76 -8.70 25.29 2.02
N PHE A 77 -7.43 25.69 2.10
CA PHE A 77 -6.39 24.88 2.72
C PHE A 77 -6.43 25.09 4.23
N ASP A 78 -6.05 24.09 5.01
CA ASP A 78 -6.03 24.18 6.47
C ASP A 78 -4.69 23.75 7.04
N ILE A 79 -4.07 24.55 7.92
CA ILE A 79 -2.96 24.10 8.76
C ILE A 79 -3.54 23.41 10.00
N ILE A 80 -3.26 22.13 10.18
CA ILE A 80 -3.83 21.34 11.27
C ILE A 80 -3.24 21.69 12.63
N ALA A 81 -4.06 21.58 13.67
CA ALA A 81 -3.60 21.56 15.05
C ALA A 81 -3.24 20.13 15.46
N SER A 82 -1.96 19.87 15.69
CA SER A 82 -1.46 18.58 16.18
C SER A 82 -0.22 18.77 17.07
N SER A 83 0.03 17.83 17.98
CA SER A 83 1.31 17.75 18.70
C SER A 83 2.45 17.21 17.84
N THR A 84 2.12 16.61 16.69
CA THR A 84 3.05 16.04 15.70
C THR A 84 3.35 17.00 14.55
N PHE A 85 2.93 18.27 14.67
CA PHE A 85 3.34 19.36 13.81
C PHE A 85 3.77 20.55 14.69
N ALA A 86 5.06 20.86 14.69
CA ALA A 86 5.67 21.88 15.54
C ALA A 86 6.81 22.61 14.80
N GLU A 87 7.58 23.45 15.50
CA GLU A 87 8.65 24.27 14.92
C GLU A 87 9.68 23.46 14.11
N ARG A 88 10.00 22.24 14.56
CA ARG A 88 10.91 21.30 13.86
C ARG A 88 10.41 20.90 12.46
N ASN A 89 9.11 21.03 12.21
CA ASN A 89 8.49 20.71 10.93
C ASN A 89 8.46 21.89 9.97
N VAL A 90 9.14 23.00 10.29
CA VAL A 90 9.37 24.12 9.38
C VAL A 90 10.87 24.40 9.32
N GLU A 91 11.50 24.01 8.21
CA GLU A 91 12.94 24.07 8.02
C GLU A 91 13.29 24.97 6.84
N LEU A 92 14.13 25.98 7.08
CA LEU A 92 14.65 26.88 6.05
C LEU A 92 16.07 26.46 5.65
N TYR A 93 16.31 26.32 4.35
CA TYR A 93 17.65 26.25 3.77
C TYR A 93 17.97 27.55 3.05
N VAL A 94 19.19 28.07 3.26
CA VAL A 94 19.74 29.20 2.51
C VAL A 94 20.96 28.69 1.74
N ASN A 95 20.91 28.76 0.41
CA ASN A 95 21.93 28.22 -0.50
C ASN A 95 22.26 26.75 -0.20
N GLY A 96 21.24 25.95 0.12
CA GLY A 96 21.37 24.52 0.43
C GLY A 96 21.88 24.21 1.85
N THR A 97 22.13 25.21 2.69
CA THR A 97 22.51 25.01 4.09
C THR A 97 21.31 25.22 5.01
N PRO A 98 20.93 24.25 5.86
CA PRO A 98 19.81 24.40 6.78
C PRO A 98 20.13 25.44 7.86
N ARG A 99 19.12 26.22 8.25
CA ARG A 99 19.16 27.10 9.42
C ARG A 99 18.43 26.43 10.58
N ILE A 100 18.97 26.62 11.78
CA ILE A 100 18.40 26.09 13.01
C ILE A 100 17.23 26.98 13.43
N SER A 101 16.08 26.38 13.72
CA SER A 101 14.90 27.07 14.23
C SER A 101 14.47 26.55 15.60
N SER A 102 13.76 27.39 16.34
CA SER A 102 13.08 27.03 17.59
C SER A 102 11.80 27.85 17.78
N THR A 103 11.18 27.81 18.96
CA THR A 103 9.99 28.61 19.31
C THR A 103 10.32 30.03 19.77
N ALA A 104 11.59 30.42 19.87
CA ALA A 104 12.01 31.78 20.21
C ALA A 104 13.33 32.15 19.50
N PRO A 105 13.52 33.42 19.08
CA PRO A 105 14.73 33.82 18.38
C PRO A 105 15.89 33.95 19.38
N SER A 106 17.07 33.49 19.00
CA SER A 106 18.32 33.71 19.74
C SER A 106 19.50 33.81 18.77
N PRO A 107 20.67 34.31 19.18
CA PRO A 107 21.83 34.39 18.27
C PRO A 107 22.10 33.05 17.57
N GLY A 108 22.08 33.06 16.23
CA GLY A 108 22.22 31.87 15.38
C GLY A 108 21.02 30.93 15.29
N VAL A 109 19.87 31.25 15.92
CA VAL A 109 18.65 30.42 15.92
C VAL A 109 17.44 31.26 15.52
N ASP A 110 16.78 30.82 14.45
CA ASP A 110 15.57 31.43 13.95
C ASP A 110 14.34 31.02 14.77
N MET A 111 13.23 31.74 14.62
CA MET A 111 11.96 31.42 15.27
C MET A 111 10.93 30.97 14.25
N VAL A 112 10.20 29.91 14.57
CA VAL A 112 9.00 29.49 13.84
C VAL A 112 7.78 29.69 14.73
N GLU A 113 6.76 30.35 14.18
CA GLU A 113 5.42 30.44 14.76
C GLU A 113 4.42 29.85 13.77
N ILE A 114 3.50 29.02 14.30
CA ILE A 114 2.48 28.34 13.51
C ILE A 114 1.11 28.79 14.04
N THR A 115 0.34 29.43 13.18
CA THR A 115 -1.08 29.71 13.39
C THR A 115 -1.88 28.68 12.63
N THR A 116 -2.60 27.81 13.34
CA THR A 116 -3.44 26.75 12.75
C THR A 116 -4.78 27.31 12.28
N GLY A 117 -5.46 26.59 11.38
CA GLY A 117 -6.80 26.92 10.89
C GLY A 117 -6.85 27.13 9.38
N SER A 118 -7.95 27.74 8.91
CA SER A 118 -8.22 28.00 7.50
C SER A 118 -7.98 29.48 7.17
N PRO A 119 -6.92 29.86 6.43
CA PRO A 119 -5.81 29.04 5.95
C PRO A 119 -4.68 28.81 6.96
N GLY A 120 -4.72 29.48 8.11
CA GLY A 120 -3.58 29.52 9.03
C GLY A 120 -2.43 30.37 8.49
N LEU A 121 -1.29 30.36 9.18
CA LEU A 121 -0.10 31.12 8.83
C LEU A 121 1.14 30.45 9.43
N ILE A 122 2.20 30.32 8.65
CA ILE A 122 3.55 29.99 9.15
C ILE A 122 4.39 31.25 9.08
N ARG A 123 4.91 31.69 10.22
CA ARG A 123 5.83 32.82 10.33
C ARG A 123 7.22 32.33 10.72
N TYR A 124 8.22 32.75 9.96
CA TYR A 124 9.63 32.43 10.18
C TYR A 124 10.41 33.72 10.42
N THR A 125 10.89 33.94 11.63
CA THR A 125 11.67 35.14 12.00
C THR A 125 13.14 34.79 12.06
N LEU A 126 13.96 35.52 11.33
CA LEU A 126 15.41 35.32 11.30
C LEU A 126 16.05 35.67 12.65
N ALA A 127 17.12 34.95 12.99
CA ALA A 127 17.94 35.21 14.16
C ALA A 127 18.38 36.69 14.21
N PRO A 128 18.51 37.28 15.41
CA PRO A 128 18.82 38.70 15.60
C PRO A 128 20.22 39.11 15.13
N ASP A 129 21.09 38.15 14.80
CA ASP A 129 22.46 38.35 14.33
C ASP A 129 22.73 37.81 12.91
N SER A 130 21.73 37.23 12.25
CA SER A 130 21.91 36.57 10.95
C SER A 130 20.76 36.86 9.96
N GLY A 131 21.05 37.72 8.98
CA GLY A 131 20.13 38.06 7.89
C GLY A 131 20.22 37.13 6.68
N ILE A 132 19.68 37.57 5.54
CA ILE A 132 19.79 36.90 4.24
C ILE A 132 20.21 37.94 3.20
N THR A 133 21.16 37.58 2.33
CA THR A 133 21.64 38.46 1.27
C THR A 133 20.86 38.27 -0.03
N SER A 134 20.73 39.34 -0.81
CA SER A 134 20.24 39.30 -2.20
C SER A 134 21.03 38.26 -3.02
N GLY A 135 20.34 37.55 -3.91
CA GLY A 135 20.86 36.44 -4.70
C GLY A 135 20.83 35.09 -3.97
N SER A 136 20.34 35.01 -2.74
CA SER A 136 20.25 33.73 -2.02
C SER A 136 19.09 32.88 -2.54
N ARG A 137 19.33 31.57 -2.67
CA ARG A 137 18.29 30.56 -2.92
C ARG A 137 17.72 30.09 -1.58
N LEU A 138 16.43 30.29 -1.38
CA LEU A 138 15.71 29.85 -0.18
C LEU A 138 14.91 28.58 -0.52
N GLN A 139 14.87 27.64 0.42
CA GLN A 139 13.98 26.48 0.38
C GLN A 139 13.36 26.30 1.76
N PHE A 140 12.04 26.44 1.85
CA PHE A 140 11.26 26.02 3.01
C PHE A 140 10.75 24.61 2.81
N ARG A 141 10.95 23.78 3.83
CA ARG A 141 10.35 22.46 3.96
C ARG A 141 9.34 22.51 5.10
N ILE A 142 8.10 22.17 4.81
CA ILE A 142 6.98 22.22 5.76
C ILE A 142 6.36 20.83 5.85
N GLY A 143 6.38 20.28 7.07
CA GLY A 143 5.78 19.00 7.43
C GLY A 143 6.80 17.93 7.83
N ASN A 144 6.50 16.66 7.54
CA ASN A 144 7.29 15.52 8.02
C ASN A 144 8.47 15.15 7.11
N HIS A 145 8.71 15.90 6.04
CA HIS A 145 9.91 15.75 5.20
C HIS A 145 11.08 16.65 5.64
N THR A 146 10.96 17.39 6.75
CA THR A 146 12.08 18.15 7.33
C THR A 146 13.14 17.20 7.87
N SER A 147 14.40 17.64 7.93
CA SER A 147 15.49 16.79 8.40
C SER A 147 15.38 16.41 9.89
N THR A 148 14.60 17.16 10.66
CA THR A 148 14.37 16.99 12.10
C THR A 148 13.00 16.42 12.44
N ALA A 149 12.22 16.01 11.43
CA ALA A 149 10.94 15.36 11.63
C ALA A 149 11.10 14.04 12.41
N LEU A 150 10.21 13.80 13.37
CA LEU A 150 10.17 12.55 14.11
C LEU A 150 9.59 11.44 13.23
N ILE A 151 10.27 10.30 13.19
CA ILE A 151 9.82 9.11 12.47
C ILE A 151 8.96 8.27 13.42
N PRO A 152 7.87 7.63 12.95
CA PRO A 152 7.11 6.71 13.79
C PRO A 152 7.99 5.54 14.25
N VAL A 153 7.92 5.21 15.54
CA VAL A 153 8.68 4.11 16.14
C VAL A 153 7.73 3.13 16.79
N THR A 154 7.83 1.86 16.40
CA THR A 154 7.15 0.74 17.04
C THR A 154 8.14 0.00 17.93
N SER A 155 7.88 -0.06 19.23
CA SER A 155 8.65 -0.88 20.17
C SER A 155 7.82 -2.06 20.63
N PHE A 156 8.42 -3.25 20.61
CA PHE A 156 7.79 -4.48 21.07
C PHE A 156 8.30 -4.80 22.47
N SER A 157 7.38 -5.00 23.41
CA SER A 157 7.70 -5.41 24.77
C SER A 157 6.87 -6.62 25.17
N THR A 158 7.51 -7.62 25.74
CA THR A 158 6.85 -8.83 26.26
C THR A 158 6.14 -8.59 27.59
N SER A 159 6.41 -7.47 28.27
CA SER A 159 5.80 -7.11 29.57
C SER A 159 4.75 -6.00 29.47
N THR A 160 4.85 -5.10 28.47
CA THR A 160 3.96 -3.94 28.30
C THR A 160 3.20 -3.93 26.97
N GLY A 161 3.40 -4.95 26.13
CA GLY A 161 2.82 -5.00 24.78
C GLY A 161 3.56 -4.12 23.77
N THR A 162 3.01 -4.04 22.55
CA THR A 162 3.56 -3.19 21.48
C THR A 162 3.15 -1.74 21.69
N THR A 163 4.11 -0.81 21.70
CA THR A 163 3.84 0.64 21.78
C THR A 163 4.31 1.31 20.50
N THR A 164 3.41 2.08 19.87
CA THR A 164 3.74 2.91 18.70
C THR A 164 3.75 4.37 19.11
N THR A 165 4.92 5.01 19.07
CA THR A 165 5.02 6.48 19.09
C THR A 165 4.79 7.02 17.69
N GLN A 166 3.83 7.93 17.55
CA GLN A 166 3.56 8.57 16.27
C GLN A 166 4.74 9.43 15.83
N GLY A 167 5.01 9.42 14.53
CA GLY A 167 5.90 10.38 13.90
C GLY A 167 5.17 11.68 13.58
N ASP A 168 5.93 12.60 13.01
CA ASP A 168 5.40 13.85 12.49
C ASP A 168 4.56 13.62 11.22
N VAL A 169 3.61 14.53 10.99
CA VAL A 169 2.57 14.38 9.95
C VAL A 169 2.74 15.41 8.84
N GLU A 170 2.07 15.14 7.72
CA GLU A 170 1.83 16.13 6.67
C GLU A 170 0.79 17.14 7.20
N PRO A 171 1.12 18.43 7.33
CA PRO A 171 0.36 19.31 8.21
C PRO A 171 -0.65 20.22 7.51
N ILE A 172 -0.56 20.35 6.18
CA ILE A 172 -1.43 21.22 5.40
C ILE A 172 -2.44 20.33 4.70
N GLN A 173 -3.71 20.49 5.03
CA GLN A 173 -4.80 19.86 4.30
C GLN A 173 -5.12 20.69 3.06
N ASN A 174 -5.13 20.04 1.91
CA ASN A 174 -5.46 20.64 0.63
C ASN A 174 -6.93 21.05 0.57
N SER A 175 -7.23 22.09 -0.20
CA SER A 175 -8.60 22.44 -0.56
C SER A 175 -9.34 21.28 -1.23
N MET A 176 -10.65 21.21 -1.02
CA MET A 176 -11.53 20.32 -1.78
C MET A 176 -11.73 20.80 -3.23
N THR A 177 -11.36 22.06 -3.53
CA THR A 177 -11.54 22.65 -4.85
C THR A 177 -10.34 22.32 -5.73
N LEU A 178 -10.59 21.71 -6.90
CA LEU A 178 -9.55 21.39 -7.88
C LEU A 178 -9.03 22.64 -8.59
N GLY A 179 -7.88 22.50 -9.27
CA GLY A 179 -7.33 23.53 -10.12
C GLY A 179 -6.23 24.36 -9.47
N VAL A 180 -6.06 25.59 -9.97
CA VAL A 180 -5.00 26.53 -9.57
C VAL A 180 -5.31 27.12 -8.21
N HIS A 181 -4.31 27.11 -7.33
CA HIS A 181 -4.30 27.86 -6.07
C HIS A 181 -2.99 28.60 -5.88
N GLU A 182 -3.00 29.66 -5.08
CA GLU A 182 -1.88 30.57 -4.90
C GLU A 182 -1.50 30.63 -3.41
N VAL A 183 -0.33 30.11 -3.07
CA VAL A 183 0.27 30.20 -1.72
C VAL A 183 0.99 31.54 -1.62
N ASN A 184 0.59 32.40 -0.69
CA ASN A 184 1.19 33.72 -0.54
C ASN A 184 2.46 33.65 0.31
N VAL A 185 3.58 34.17 -0.19
CA VAL A 185 4.83 34.33 0.56
C VAL A 185 5.18 35.80 0.63
N GLU A 186 5.29 36.32 1.86
CA GLU A 186 5.60 37.72 2.14
C GLU A 186 6.85 37.82 3.01
N ILE A 187 7.69 38.80 2.73
CA ILE A 187 8.95 39.02 3.45
C ILE A 187 9.00 40.45 3.94
N TYR A 188 9.24 40.61 5.24
CA TYR A 188 9.25 41.88 5.94
C TYR A 188 10.62 42.18 6.55
N ASP A 189 11.11 43.41 6.36
CA ASP A 189 12.28 43.98 7.00
C ASP A 189 11.98 45.45 7.35
N GLY A 190 11.38 45.68 8.52
CA GLY A 190 10.79 46.98 8.90
C GLY A 190 9.54 47.39 8.10
N GLY A 191 9.24 46.68 7.01
CA GLY A 191 8.08 46.79 6.12
C GLY A 191 8.14 45.71 5.04
N LEU A 192 7.13 45.59 4.17
CA LEU A 192 7.11 44.58 3.11
C LEU A 192 8.24 44.86 2.09
N VAL A 193 9.18 43.92 1.94
CA VAL A 193 10.34 44.04 1.04
C VAL A 193 10.31 43.07 -0.13
N ALA A 194 9.57 41.97 -0.03
CA ALA A 194 9.37 41.03 -1.13
C ALA A 194 8.04 40.29 -0.94
N ASN A 195 7.32 40.01 -2.02
CA ASN A 195 6.11 39.21 -1.95
C ASN A 195 5.90 38.46 -3.27
N GLU A 196 5.37 37.24 -3.22
CA GLU A 196 4.86 36.56 -4.41
C GLU A 196 3.87 35.42 -4.11
N GLU A 197 3.03 35.12 -5.10
CA GLU A 197 2.01 34.08 -5.08
C GLU A 197 2.52 32.81 -5.79
N PHE A 198 2.78 31.75 -5.03
CA PHE A 198 3.30 30.48 -5.52
C PHE A 198 2.15 29.63 -6.03
N ILE A 199 2.16 29.33 -7.32
CA ILE A 199 1.10 28.55 -7.96
C ILE A 199 1.28 27.06 -7.66
N ILE A 200 0.23 26.45 -7.12
CA ILE A 200 0.05 25.01 -6.98
C ILE A 200 -1.20 24.57 -7.72
N PHE A 201 -1.27 23.28 -8.08
CA PHE A 201 -2.41 22.74 -8.79
C PHE A 201 -2.90 21.48 -8.09
N LEU A 202 -4.17 21.47 -7.69
CA LEU A 202 -4.82 20.28 -7.13
C LEU A 202 -5.48 19.48 -8.25
N ASN A 203 -5.14 18.19 -8.29
CA ASN A 203 -5.57 17.27 -9.33
C ASN A 203 -6.59 16.27 -8.80
N GLU A 204 -7.53 15.87 -9.66
CA GLU A 204 -8.41 14.76 -9.33
C GLU A 204 -7.58 13.50 -9.10
N LYS A 205 -7.90 12.76 -8.03
CA LYS A 205 -7.24 11.49 -7.77
C LYS A 205 -7.62 10.48 -8.85
N VAL A 206 -6.60 9.86 -9.44
CA VAL A 206 -6.82 8.69 -10.28
C VAL A 206 -7.32 7.57 -9.39
N THR A 207 -8.58 7.19 -9.57
CA THR A 207 -9.15 6.00 -8.95
C THR A 207 -9.30 4.92 -10.01
N VAL A 208 -9.14 3.66 -9.62
CA VAL A 208 -9.52 2.53 -10.47
C VAL A 208 -10.88 2.05 -9.99
N PRO A 209 -11.99 2.56 -10.56
CA PRO A 209 -13.30 2.07 -10.19
C PRO A 209 -13.43 0.61 -10.63
N ASN A 210 -13.99 -0.23 -9.76
CA ASN A 210 -14.32 -1.63 -10.04
C ASN A 210 -13.11 -2.54 -10.29
N ILE A 211 -12.27 -2.73 -9.26
CA ILE A 211 -11.39 -3.90 -9.23
C ILE A 211 -12.28 -5.11 -8.92
N ASP A 212 -12.69 -5.82 -9.98
CA ASP A 212 -13.32 -7.12 -9.86
C ASP A 212 -12.24 -8.16 -9.54
N THR A 213 -12.18 -8.59 -8.28
CA THR A 213 -11.28 -9.65 -7.83
C THR A 213 -11.95 -11.02 -7.81
N THR A 214 -13.11 -11.18 -8.45
CA THR A 214 -13.81 -12.47 -8.44
C THR A 214 -12.99 -13.54 -9.16
N GLU A 215 -12.78 -14.63 -8.44
CA GLU A 215 -12.18 -15.87 -8.91
C GLU A 215 -13.26 -16.64 -9.70
N THR A 216 -12.88 -17.31 -10.80
CA THR A 216 -13.85 -18.00 -11.70
C THR A 216 -13.40 -19.40 -12.14
N VAL A 217 -12.26 -19.87 -11.63
CA VAL A 217 -11.59 -21.10 -12.02
C VAL A 217 -11.74 -22.08 -10.87
N PRO A 218 -12.46 -23.21 -11.07
CA PRO A 218 -12.60 -24.20 -10.01
C PRO A 218 -11.25 -24.83 -9.56
N PRO A 219 -11.21 -25.44 -8.36
CA PRO A 219 -9.98 -25.99 -7.80
C PRO A 219 -9.31 -27.04 -8.68
N PHE A 220 -8.01 -26.89 -8.94
CA PHE A 220 -7.23 -27.92 -9.62
C PHE A 220 -6.86 -29.04 -8.64
N ARG A 221 -7.31 -30.26 -8.93
CA ARG A 221 -7.13 -31.44 -8.06
C ARG A 221 -5.93 -32.26 -8.49
N PHE A 222 -5.07 -32.65 -7.55
CA PHE A 222 -3.87 -33.46 -7.81
C PHE A 222 -3.48 -34.34 -6.61
N ASN A 223 -2.43 -35.17 -6.76
CA ASN A 223 -1.88 -36.04 -5.71
C ASN A 223 -2.90 -37.01 -5.06
N GLY A 224 -3.84 -37.53 -5.84
CA GLY A 224 -4.79 -38.55 -5.41
C GLY A 224 -4.12 -39.81 -4.86
N ALA A 225 -4.53 -40.26 -3.68
CA ALA A 225 -4.04 -41.47 -3.03
C ALA A 225 -5.20 -42.30 -2.44
N PRO A 226 -5.04 -43.64 -2.33
CA PRO A 226 -3.86 -44.44 -2.68
C PRO A 226 -3.64 -44.61 -4.19
N THR A 227 -2.38 -44.81 -4.59
CA THR A 227 -1.98 -45.14 -5.98
C THR A 227 -1.55 -46.59 -6.17
N SER A 228 -1.40 -47.34 -5.07
CA SER A 228 -0.93 -48.74 -5.06
C SER A 228 -2.00 -49.70 -4.55
N THR A 229 -1.74 -51.00 -4.71
CA THR A 229 -2.57 -52.05 -4.12
C THR A 229 -2.57 -51.98 -2.59
N VAL A 230 -3.73 -52.31 -2.00
CA VAL A 230 -3.92 -52.38 -0.56
C VAL A 230 -4.07 -53.84 -0.11
N GLY A 231 -3.59 -54.17 1.08
CA GLY A 231 -3.64 -55.53 1.63
C GLY A 231 -5.06 -56.04 1.89
N GLY A 232 -5.29 -57.34 1.70
CA GLY A 232 -6.63 -57.94 1.81
C GLY A 232 -7.18 -58.11 3.24
N THR A 233 -6.40 -57.73 4.25
CA THR A 233 -6.88 -57.60 5.64
C THR A 233 -7.45 -56.21 5.93
N THR A 234 -7.33 -55.26 5.01
CA THR A 234 -7.79 -53.88 5.19
C THR A 234 -9.31 -53.77 4.98
N LEU A 235 -10.00 -53.22 5.97
CA LEU A 235 -11.45 -52.95 5.91
C LEU A 235 -11.77 -51.50 5.54
N ASN A 236 -10.88 -50.58 5.87
CA ASN A 236 -11.02 -49.16 5.57
C ASN A 236 -9.69 -48.58 5.11
N VAL A 237 -9.75 -47.62 4.19
CA VAL A 237 -8.59 -46.93 3.62
C VAL A 237 -8.83 -45.44 3.72
N GLU A 238 -7.78 -44.67 4.05
CA GLU A 238 -7.83 -43.23 3.88
C GLU A 238 -7.59 -42.90 2.40
N ILE A 239 -8.57 -42.27 1.76
CA ILE A 239 -8.39 -41.62 0.47
C ILE A 239 -8.02 -40.15 0.68
N SER A 240 -7.16 -39.62 -0.17
CA SER A 240 -6.76 -38.21 -0.11
C SER A 240 -6.45 -37.61 -1.48
N LEU A 241 -6.44 -36.29 -1.53
CA LEU A 241 -6.00 -35.46 -2.65
C LEU A 241 -5.61 -34.06 -2.16
N GLU A 242 -5.00 -33.28 -3.04
CA GLU A 242 -4.66 -31.87 -2.82
C GLU A 242 -5.33 -30.97 -3.87
N THR A 243 -5.53 -29.70 -3.51
CA THR A 243 -5.95 -28.61 -4.41
C THR A 243 -4.95 -27.46 -4.40
N ASP A 244 -4.95 -26.63 -5.44
CA ASP A 244 -4.07 -25.45 -5.56
C ASP A 244 -4.64 -24.21 -4.86
N GLU A 245 -5.88 -24.30 -4.36
CA GLU A 245 -6.57 -23.27 -3.59
C GLU A 245 -7.42 -23.87 -2.47
N LEU A 246 -8.02 -23.02 -1.62
CA LEU A 246 -8.86 -23.47 -0.51
C LEU A 246 -10.15 -24.07 -1.06
N ALA A 247 -10.45 -25.33 -0.73
CA ALA A 247 -11.62 -26.00 -1.30
C ALA A 247 -12.37 -26.92 -0.35
N ILE A 248 -13.66 -27.10 -0.62
CA ILE A 248 -14.50 -28.14 -0.02
C ILE A 248 -14.70 -29.26 -1.04
N CYS A 249 -14.10 -30.42 -0.79
CA CYS A 249 -14.22 -31.59 -1.66
C CYS A 249 -15.31 -32.56 -1.17
N LYS A 250 -16.01 -33.15 -2.15
CA LYS A 250 -16.99 -34.21 -1.99
C LYS A 250 -16.63 -35.38 -2.89
N PHE A 251 -17.17 -36.56 -2.58
CA PHE A 251 -16.94 -37.74 -3.38
C PHE A 251 -18.17 -38.66 -3.49
N SER A 252 -18.14 -39.50 -4.53
CA SER A 252 -19.14 -40.51 -4.87
C SER A 252 -18.45 -41.80 -5.31
N SER A 253 -19.10 -42.95 -5.12
CA SER A 253 -18.70 -44.22 -5.74
C SER A 253 -19.36 -44.44 -7.11
N VAL A 254 -20.24 -43.51 -7.52
CA VAL A 254 -20.90 -43.47 -8.84
C VAL A 254 -20.29 -42.32 -9.65
N PRO A 255 -19.90 -42.54 -10.92
CA PRO A 255 -19.35 -41.49 -11.78
C PRO A 255 -20.41 -40.43 -12.15
N ASP A 256 -19.94 -39.28 -12.63
CA ASP A 256 -20.73 -38.20 -13.22
C ASP A 256 -21.81 -37.60 -12.29
N VAL A 257 -21.61 -37.71 -10.98
CA VAL A 257 -22.48 -37.07 -9.99
C VAL A 257 -22.08 -35.61 -9.82
N SER A 258 -23.03 -34.69 -9.98
CA SER A 258 -22.78 -33.26 -9.78
C SER A 258 -22.32 -32.96 -8.34
N PHE A 259 -21.48 -31.96 -8.14
CA PHE A 259 -20.94 -31.61 -6.82
C PHE A 259 -22.05 -31.42 -5.76
N SER A 260 -23.15 -30.75 -6.11
CA SER A 260 -24.27 -30.51 -5.18
C SER A 260 -25.00 -31.79 -4.77
N SER A 261 -24.96 -32.83 -5.61
CA SER A 261 -25.61 -34.13 -5.37
C SER A 261 -24.66 -35.22 -4.88
N MET A 262 -23.37 -34.95 -4.78
CA MET A 262 -22.41 -35.90 -4.21
C MET A 262 -22.76 -36.17 -2.74
N PRO A 263 -22.93 -37.46 -2.35
CA PRO A 263 -23.49 -37.80 -1.04
C PRO A 263 -22.49 -37.68 0.10
N ASN A 264 -21.18 -37.74 -0.18
CA ASN A 264 -20.15 -37.77 0.86
C ASN A 264 -19.27 -36.52 0.79
N VAL A 265 -19.01 -35.91 1.94
CA VAL A 265 -18.05 -34.81 2.11
C VAL A 265 -16.76 -35.36 2.69
N PHE A 266 -15.60 -34.87 2.25
CA PHE A 266 -14.34 -35.21 2.88
C PHE A 266 -14.33 -34.77 4.37
N SER A 267 -13.79 -35.59 5.26
CA SER A 267 -13.77 -35.29 6.71
C SER A 267 -12.73 -34.23 7.05
N ASN A 268 -11.62 -34.22 6.32
CA ASN A 268 -10.65 -33.14 6.30
C ASN A 268 -10.79 -32.41 4.95
N THR A 269 -11.25 -31.16 4.96
CA THR A 269 -11.43 -30.31 3.77
C THR A 269 -11.61 -28.86 4.22
N GLY A 270 -11.53 -27.89 3.31
CA GLY A 270 -11.62 -26.45 3.59
C GLY A 270 -10.26 -25.76 3.52
N PHE A 271 -9.19 -26.54 3.34
CA PHE A 271 -7.84 -26.08 3.01
C PHE A 271 -7.40 -26.78 1.72
N ILE A 272 -6.09 -26.86 1.47
CA ILE A 272 -5.49 -27.44 0.25
C ILE A 272 -5.28 -28.96 0.29
N PHE A 273 -5.51 -29.61 1.44
CA PHE A 273 -5.36 -31.06 1.59
C PHE A 273 -6.68 -31.65 2.09
N HIS A 274 -7.10 -32.75 1.46
CA HIS A 274 -8.38 -33.38 1.73
C HIS A 274 -8.21 -34.87 2.01
N SER A 275 -8.80 -35.37 3.09
CA SER A 275 -8.80 -36.80 3.40
C SER A 275 -10.10 -37.32 4.02
N ASN A 276 -10.42 -38.59 3.74
CA ASN A 276 -11.56 -39.29 4.31
C ASN A 276 -11.26 -40.80 4.42
N VAL A 277 -11.74 -41.43 5.49
CA VAL A 277 -11.62 -42.88 5.69
C VAL A 277 -12.86 -43.56 5.14
N VAL A 278 -12.68 -44.39 4.11
CA VAL A 278 -13.75 -45.08 3.39
C VAL A 278 -13.68 -46.59 3.56
N PRO A 279 -14.82 -47.29 3.63
CA PRO A 279 -14.82 -48.75 3.60
C PRO A 279 -14.43 -49.24 2.20
N VAL A 280 -13.78 -50.41 2.14
CA VAL A 280 -13.31 -51.01 0.88
C VAL A 280 -13.83 -52.42 0.68
N VAL A 281 -14.00 -52.81 -0.58
CA VAL A 281 -14.35 -54.18 -0.98
C VAL A 281 -13.08 -54.94 -1.32
N LYS A 282 -12.86 -56.08 -0.66
CA LYS A 282 -11.73 -57.00 -0.92
C LYS A 282 -11.87 -57.67 -2.28
N ASN A 283 -10.75 -58.09 -2.85
CA ASN A 283 -10.67 -58.71 -4.18
C ASN A 283 -11.42 -57.89 -5.26
N ALA A 284 -11.32 -56.56 -5.17
CA ALA A 284 -12.04 -55.65 -6.04
C ALA A 284 -11.27 -54.34 -6.27
N LEU A 285 -11.54 -53.72 -7.42
CA LEU A 285 -11.13 -52.36 -7.71
C LEU A 285 -12.10 -51.40 -7.02
N ASN A 286 -11.58 -50.60 -6.09
CA ASN A 286 -12.36 -49.57 -5.40
C ASN A 286 -12.10 -48.23 -6.10
N THR A 287 -13.16 -47.53 -6.50
CA THR A 287 -13.05 -46.27 -7.26
C THR A 287 -13.94 -45.21 -6.63
N TYR A 288 -13.39 -44.01 -6.47
CA TYR A 288 -14.06 -42.84 -5.92
C TYR A 288 -13.86 -41.65 -6.86
N TYR A 289 -14.95 -40.93 -7.10
CA TYR A 289 -15.01 -39.76 -7.98
C TYR A 289 -15.14 -38.52 -7.11
N VAL A 290 -14.18 -37.60 -7.22
CA VAL A 290 -14.04 -36.43 -6.37
C VAL A 290 -14.31 -35.16 -7.15
N ARG A 291 -15.06 -34.23 -6.56
CA ARG A 291 -15.24 -32.85 -7.03
C ARG A 291 -15.09 -31.89 -5.86
N CYS A 292 -14.57 -30.71 -6.12
CA CYS A 292 -14.33 -29.68 -5.14
C CYS A 292 -14.99 -28.36 -5.56
N ILE A 293 -15.24 -27.50 -4.58
CA ILE A 293 -15.71 -26.12 -4.74
C ILE A 293 -14.82 -25.21 -3.90
N ASP A 294 -14.47 -24.04 -4.41
CA ASP A 294 -13.76 -22.99 -3.67
C ASP A 294 -14.71 -22.14 -2.78
N ASP A 295 -14.21 -21.03 -2.22
CA ASP A 295 -14.97 -20.05 -1.45
C ASP A 295 -15.76 -19.03 -2.30
N GLU A 296 -15.47 -18.92 -3.60
CA GLU A 296 -16.20 -18.11 -4.58
C GLU A 296 -17.31 -18.88 -5.34
N ASN A 297 -17.51 -20.15 -5.00
CA ASN A 297 -18.48 -21.07 -5.58
C ASN A 297 -18.17 -21.60 -6.99
N ASN A 298 -16.91 -21.59 -7.44
CA ASN A 298 -16.51 -22.32 -8.64
C ASN A 298 -16.25 -23.78 -8.29
N PHE A 299 -16.94 -24.68 -8.98
CA PHE A 299 -16.91 -26.12 -8.70
C PHE A 299 -16.50 -26.91 -9.93
N ASN A 300 -15.85 -28.04 -9.68
CA ASN A 300 -15.44 -28.92 -10.77
C ASN A 300 -16.66 -29.55 -11.47
N ILE A 301 -16.65 -29.51 -12.80
CA ILE A 301 -17.71 -30.11 -13.64
C ILE A 301 -17.37 -31.53 -14.10
N ASP A 302 -16.13 -31.96 -13.90
CA ASP A 302 -15.55 -33.25 -14.24
C ASP A 302 -15.10 -34.01 -12.97
N ASP A 303 -14.93 -35.33 -13.07
CA ASP A 303 -14.52 -36.17 -11.95
C ASP A 303 -13.00 -36.28 -11.84
N TYR A 304 -12.47 -36.13 -10.64
CA TYR A 304 -11.12 -36.57 -10.30
C TYR A 304 -11.20 -37.99 -9.73
N VAL A 305 -10.48 -38.94 -10.33
CA VAL A 305 -10.63 -40.37 -10.01
C VAL A 305 -9.51 -40.84 -9.07
N ILE A 306 -9.90 -41.33 -7.90
CA ILE A 306 -9.03 -42.10 -7.00
C ILE A 306 -9.43 -43.57 -7.13
N SER A 307 -8.51 -44.41 -7.58
CA SER A 307 -8.78 -45.84 -7.82
C SER A 307 -7.62 -46.72 -7.38
N PHE A 308 -7.92 -47.78 -6.63
CA PHE A 308 -6.93 -48.73 -6.13
C PHE A 308 -7.55 -50.12 -5.93
N PHE A 309 -6.72 -51.16 -6.09
CA PHE A 309 -7.16 -52.54 -5.91
C PHE A 309 -6.89 -53.01 -4.48
N VAL A 310 -7.85 -53.72 -3.88
CA VAL A 310 -7.68 -54.37 -2.57
C VAL A 310 -7.53 -55.86 -2.81
N ASN A 311 -6.44 -56.44 -2.32
CA ASN A 311 -6.14 -57.87 -2.48
C ASN A 311 -7.19 -58.76 -1.78
N ASP A 312 -7.16 -60.04 -2.11
CA ASP A 312 -7.96 -61.03 -1.39
C ASP A 312 -7.44 -61.25 0.04
N GLU A 313 -8.33 -61.71 0.92
CA GLU A 313 -7.99 -62.01 2.29
C GLU A 313 -6.99 -63.18 2.35
N PRO A 314 -5.84 -63.04 3.03
CA PRO A 314 -4.90 -64.15 3.18
C PRO A 314 -5.55 -65.35 3.88
N THR A 315 -5.44 -66.54 3.31
CA THR A 315 -6.06 -67.78 3.85
C THR A 315 -5.14 -68.60 4.75
N GLY A 316 -3.98 -68.05 5.15
CA GLY A 316 -2.99 -68.76 5.95
C GLY A 316 -3.50 -69.08 7.36
N THR A 317 -3.31 -70.32 7.82
CA THR A 317 -3.52 -70.71 9.22
C THR A 317 -2.24 -70.54 10.02
N SER A 318 -2.32 -69.93 11.21
CA SER A 318 -1.17 -69.84 12.13
C SER A 318 -0.72 -71.24 12.57
N ASN A 319 0.55 -71.57 12.41
CA ASN A 319 1.17 -72.76 12.98
C ASN A 319 1.88 -72.41 14.30
N THR A 320 2.04 -73.40 15.19
CA THR A 320 2.66 -73.19 16.52
C THR A 320 4.18 -72.99 16.44
N GLU A 321 4.80 -73.30 15.30
CA GLU A 321 6.25 -73.20 15.09
C GLU A 321 6.73 -71.78 14.74
N GLY A 322 5.84 -70.87 14.30
CA GLY A 322 6.24 -69.53 13.86
C GLY A 322 7.06 -69.52 12.56
N ASP A 323 7.17 -70.66 11.87
CA ASP A 323 7.84 -70.78 10.58
C ASP A 323 6.87 -70.54 9.43
N VAL A 324 7.27 -69.67 8.52
CA VAL A 324 6.55 -69.42 7.25
C VAL A 324 6.92 -70.54 6.27
N GLU A 325 6.36 -71.73 6.45
CA GLU A 325 6.21 -72.66 5.32
C GLU A 325 5.06 -72.15 4.46
N GLY A 326 5.36 -71.20 3.59
CA GLY A 326 4.52 -70.94 2.43
C GLY A 326 4.78 -72.04 1.42
N ASP A 327 3.79 -72.90 1.17
CA ASP A 327 3.75 -73.68 -0.06
C ASP A 327 3.45 -72.71 -1.20
N GLY A 328 4.50 -72.14 -1.80
CA GLY A 328 4.37 -71.33 -3.00
C GLY A 328 3.72 -72.16 -4.11
N THR A 329 2.38 -72.25 -4.14
CA THR A 329 1.58 -72.83 -5.22
C THR A 329 1.42 -71.82 -6.35
N GLY A 330 2.44 -70.98 -6.55
CA GLY A 330 2.64 -70.26 -7.78
C GLY A 330 2.66 -71.29 -8.91
N SER A 331 1.54 -71.41 -9.62
CA SER A 331 1.47 -72.04 -10.93
C SER A 331 2.14 -71.11 -11.95
N GLY A 332 3.42 -70.84 -11.72
CA GLY A 332 4.33 -70.14 -12.60
C GLY A 332 5.29 -71.17 -13.18
N ASN A 333 5.02 -71.52 -14.43
CA ASN A 333 5.81 -72.41 -15.28
C ASN A 333 7.29 -71.97 -15.37
N ASP A 334 8.20 -72.95 -15.25
CA ASP A 334 9.64 -72.95 -15.57
C ASP A 334 10.65 -72.18 -14.68
N GLY A 335 11.43 -72.94 -13.90
CA GLY A 335 12.90 -72.81 -13.95
C GLY A 335 13.68 -72.29 -12.72
N THR A 336 14.06 -73.25 -11.85
CA THR A 336 15.38 -73.41 -11.17
C THR A 336 16.03 -72.26 -10.36
N GLY A 337 16.26 -72.53 -9.07
CA GLY A 337 17.44 -72.01 -8.33
C GLY A 337 17.15 -71.59 -6.89
N SER A 338 17.25 -72.52 -5.94
CA SER A 338 18.36 -72.61 -4.96
C SER A 338 18.22 -71.67 -3.76
N GLY A 339 17.82 -72.24 -2.63
CA GLY A 339 17.80 -71.55 -1.35
C GLY A 339 19.17 -71.12 -0.85
N SER A 340 19.15 -70.11 0.02
CA SER A 340 20.15 -69.93 1.07
C SER A 340 19.49 -69.11 2.18
N GLY A 341 19.29 -69.76 3.31
CA GLY A 341 18.93 -69.07 4.55
C GLY A 341 20.04 -68.10 4.94
N GLY A 342 19.63 -66.91 5.33
CA GLY A 342 20.50 -65.89 5.89
C GLY A 342 19.77 -65.21 7.03
N GLY A 343 19.90 -65.77 8.24
CA GLY A 343 19.54 -65.07 9.46
C GLY A 343 20.45 -63.86 9.63
N GLY A 344 19.85 -62.67 9.66
CA GLY A 344 20.53 -61.40 9.89
C GLY A 344 19.87 -60.69 11.06
N GLN A 345 20.54 -60.74 12.22
CA GLN A 345 20.23 -59.94 13.39
C GLN A 345 20.50 -58.44 13.14
N SER A 346 19.75 -57.63 13.89
CA SER A 346 20.07 -56.28 14.37
C SER A 346 20.18 -55.14 13.34
N GLY A 347 19.18 -54.27 13.38
CA GLY A 347 19.31 -52.85 13.00
C GLY A 347 18.65 -52.00 14.08
N ALA A 348 19.47 -51.30 14.85
CA ALA A 348 19.07 -50.43 15.94
C ALA A 348 18.29 -49.21 15.42
N ALA A 349 17.31 -48.79 16.21
CA ALA A 349 16.60 -47.53 16.02
C ALA A 349 17.49 -46.36 16.47
N SER A 350 17.71 -45.41 15.56
CA SER A 350 17.97 -44.01 15.89
C SER A 350 17.20 -43.16 14.89
N GLY A 351 16.16 -42.51 15.40
CA GLY A 351 15.22 -41.65 14.67
C GLY A 351 14.09 -41.32 15.60
#